data_AF-A0AAE1RDC8-F1
#
_entry.id   AF-A0AAE1RDC8-F1
#
_cell.length_a   1.000
_cell.length_b   1.000
_cell.length_c   1.000
_cell.angle_alpha   90.00
_cell.angle_beta   90.00
_cell.angle_gamma   90.00
#
_symmetry.space_group_name_H-M   'P 1'
#
loop_
_entity.id
_entity.type
_entity.pdbx_description
1 polymer ?
#
loop_
_entity_poly.entity_id
_entity_poly.type
_entity_poly.pdbx_seq_one_letter_code
_entity_poly.pdbx_strand_id
1 'polypeptide(L)'
;MKSYIVFSFLSLAIFLTFFDPLLVSGELQFCPGSFKADGTCDKINCGDLALFQWPASKMPQHCKCDAAGSNQSKCTCLIVC
;
A
#
# COMPACT_ATOMS: atom_id res chain seq x y z
N MET A 1 31.86 -16.71 -29.31
CA MET A 1 31.28 -16.24 -28.03
C MET A 1 30.71 -14.80 -28.07
N LYS A 2 30.74 -14.06 -29.20
CA LYS A 2 30.13 -12.72 -29.29
C LYS A 2 28.62 -12.72 -29.61
N SER A 3 28.13 -13.72 -30.32
CA SER A 3 26.73 -13.74 -30.82
C SER A 3 25.69 -14.01 -29.72
N TYR A 4 25.99 -14.90 -28.77
CA TYR A 4 25.05 -15.26 -27.68
C TYR A 4 24.67 -14.08 -26.79
N ILE A 5 25.63 -13.20 -26.53
CA ILE A 5 25.43 -12.00 -25.72
C ILE A 5 24.41 -11.07 -26.39
N VAL A 6 24.48 -10.92 -27.71
CA VAL A 6 23.54 -10.08 -28.49
C VAL A 6 22.13 -10.66 -28.44
N PHE A 7 21.98 -11.99 -28.58
CA PHE A 7 20.69 -12.65 -28.47
C PHE A 7 20.07 -12.52 -27.07
N SER A 8 20.87 -12.61 -26.01
CA SER A 8 20.40 -12.42 -24.63
C SER A 8 19.94 -10.98 -24.35
N PHE A 9 20.63 -9.97 -24.88
CA PHE A 9 20.18 -8.58 -24.76
C PHE A 9 18.91 -8.32 -25.57
N LEU A 10 18.78 -8.91 -26.75
CA LEU A 10 17.57 -8.79 -27.57
C LEU A 10 16.35 -9.42 -26.87
N SER A 11 16.52 -10.61 -26.30
CA SER A 11 15.42 -11.28 -25.58
C SER A 11 15.00 -10.51 -24.33
N LEU A 12 15.96 -9.91 -23.60
CA LEU A 12 15.66 -9.10 -22.42
C LEU A 12 14.94 -7.80 -22.80
N ALA A 13 15.36 -7.14 -23.87
CA ALA A 13 14.71 -5.92 -24.37
C ALA A 13 13.26 -6.20 -24.80
N ILE A 14 13.03 -7.31 -25.51
CA ILE A 14 11.69 -7.76 -25.89
C ILE A 14 10.85 -7.98 -24.62
N PHE A 15 11.36 -8.74 -23.64
CA PHE A 15 10.65 -8.97 -22.38
C PHE A 15 10.25 -7.65 -21.70
N LEU A 16 11.18 -6.71 -21.52
CA LEU A 16 10.87 -5.42 -20.90
C LEU A 16 9.81 -4.64 -21.67
N THR A 17 9.85 -4.60 -23.00
CA THR A 17 8.83 -3.87 -23.80
C THR A 17 7.43 -4.46 -23.72
N PHE A 18 7.30 -5.79 -23.56
CA PHE A 18 5.98 -6.44 -23.43
C PHE A 18 5.41 -6.34 -22.01
N PHE A 19 6.25 -6.23 -20.99
CA PHE A 19 5.83 -6.21 -19.59
C PHE A 19 5.86 -4.81 -18.93
N ASP A 20 6.57 -3.83 -19.48
CA ASP A 20 6.57 -2.44 -18.98
C ASP A 20 5.18 -1.79 -18.93
N PRO A 21 4.30 -1.95 -19.96
CA PRO A 21 2.96 -1.35 -19.90
C PRO A 21 2.09 -1.96 -18.80
N LEU A 22 2.33 -3.23 -18.45
CA LEU A 22 1.63 -3.97 -17.38
C LEU A 22 2.15 -3.61 -15.98
N LEU A 23 3.40 -3.14 -15.88
CA LEU A 23 3.99 -2.72 -14.61
C LEU A 23 3.64 -1.28 -14.22
N VAL A 24 3.25 -0.43 -15.18
CA VAL A 24 3.09 1.01 -14.96
C VAL A 24 1.63 1.49 -14.95
N SER A 25 0.67 0.70 -15.47
CA SER A 25 -0.69 1.20 -15.74
C SER A 25 -1.76 0.76 -14.73
N GLY A 26 -1.42 0.66 -13.45
CA GLY A 26 -2.40 0.60 -12.36
C GLY A 26 -2.29 1.85 -11.52
N GLU A 27 -3.06 2.89 -11.80
CA GLU A 27 -3.14 4.05 -10.90
C GLU A 27 -3.63 3.53 -9.54
N LEU A 28 -2.80 3.66 -8.50
CA LEU A 28 -3.13 3.18 -7.15
C LEU A 28 -4.40 3.89 -6.69
N GLN A 29 -5.50 3.16 -6.53
CA GLN A 29 -6.73 3.72 -5.99
C GLN A 29 -6.65 3.68 -4.47
N PHE A 30 -7.12 4.75 -3.84
CA PHE A 30 -7.15 4.85 -2.39
C PHE A 30 -8.58 4.90 -1.90
N CYS A 31 -8.94 3.93 -1.06
CA CYS A 31 -10.24 3.83 -0.42
C CYS A 31 -10.11 4.06 1.08
N PRO A 32 -11.13 4.62 1.75
CA PRO A 32 -11.15 4.72 3.21
C PRO A 32 -11.35 3.35 3.84
N GLY A 33 -10.37 2.90 4.63
CA GLY A 33 -10.45 1.73 5.51
C GLY A 33 -10.60 2.18 6.96
N SER A 34 -11.41 1.49 7.77
CA SER A 34 -11.58 1.83 9.19
C SER A 34 -11.49 0.61 10.11
N PHE A 35 -10.95 0.82 11.31
CA PHE A 35 -10.91 -0.15 12.40
C PHE A 35 -11.10 0.54 13.75
N LYS A 36 -11.45 -0.23 14.78
CA LYS A 36 -11.54 0.27 16.15
C LYS A 36 -10.24 0.00 16.90
N ALA A 37 -9.88 0.90 17.80
CA ALA A 37 -8.73 0.74 18.68
C ALA A 37 -9.14 1.03 20.13
N ASP A 38 -8.50 0.31 21.05
CA ASP A 38 -8.58 0.60 22.47
C ASP A 38 -7.70 1.81 22.79
N GLY A 39 -8.24 2.74 23.57
CA GLY A 39 -7.60 4.02 23.87
C GLY A 39 -8.27 5.20 23.17
N THR A 40 -8.12 6.36 23.79
CA THR A 40 -8.58 7.65 23.26
C THR A 40 -7.57 8.21 22.25
N CYS A 41 -8.03 9.10 21.35
CA CYS A 41 -7.20 9.63 20.26
C CYS A 41 -5.96 10.43 20.71
N ASP A 42 -5.94 10.93 21.94
CA ASP A 42 -4.77 11.56 22.56
C ASP A 42 -3.69 10.58 23.01
N LYS A 43 -4.01 9.28 23.08
CA LYS A 43 -3.12 8.23 23.61
C LYS A 43 -2.67 7.21 22.58
N ILE A 44 -3.21 7.26 21.36
CA ILE A 44 -2.94 6.27 20.32
C ILE A 44 -2.41 6.93 19.05
N ASN A 45 -1.68 6.15 18.26
CA ASN A 45 -1.29 6.53 16.91
C ASN A 45 -1.95 5.59 15.89
N CYS A 46 -2.98 6.10 15.20
CA CYS A 46 -3.69 5.32 14.18
C CYS A 46 -2.79 4.88 13.02
N GLY A 47 -1.73 5.63 12.69
CA GLY A 47 -0.78 5.26 11.65
C GLY A 47 -0.01 4.00 12.02
N ASP A 48 0.55 3.96 13.23
CA ASP A 48 1.30 2.79 13.72
C ASP A 48 0.38 1.57 13.85
N LEU A 49 -0.82 1.75 14.42
CA LEU A 49 -1.81 0.68 14.54
C LEU A 49 -2.27 0.15 13.18
N ALA A 50 -2.39 1.03 12.17
CA ALA A 50 -2.75 0.63 10.82
C ALA A 50 -1.72 -0.32 10.18
N LEU A 51 -0.43 -0.19 10.52
CA LEU A 51 0.62 -1.09 10.05
C LEU A 51 0.47 -2.51 10.59
N PHE A 52 -0.16 -2.67 11.75
CA PHE A 52 -0.47 -3.98 12.33
C PHE A 52 -1.85 -4.50 11.89
N GLN A 53 -2.77 -3.60 11.53
CA GLN A 53 -4.14 -3.94 11.13
C GLN A 53 -4.22 -4.48 9.70
N TRP A 54 -3.40 -3.95 8.78
CA TRP A 54 -3.45 -4.29 7.36
C TRP A 54 -2.12 -4.85 6.84
N PRO A 55 -2.16 -5.72 5.81
CA PRO A 55 -0.94 -6.19 5.16
C PRO A 55 -0.24 -5.04 4.42
N ALA A 56 1.07 -5.18 4.20
CA ALA A 56 1.90 -4.15 3.57
C ALA A 56 1.37 -3.68 2.20
N SER A 57 0.70 -4.55 1.44
CA SER A 57 0.09 -4.22 0.15
C SER A 57 -1.03 -3.17 0.22
N LYS A 58 -1.59 -2.93 1.42
CA LYS A 58 -2.61 -1.90 1.63
C LYS A 58 -2.05 -0.50 1.84
N MET A 59 -0.75 -0.35 2.11
CA MET A 59 -0.05 0.94 2.22
C MET A 59 -0.89 2.06 2.91
N PRO A 60 -1.25 1.89 4.19
CA PRO A 60 -2.10 2.85 4.88
C PRO A 60 -1.44 4.23 4.97
N GLN A 61 -2.20 5.26 4.63
CA GLN A 61 -1.78 6.65 4.67
C GLN A 61 -2.91 7.57 5.12
N HIS A 62 -2.57 8.80 5.51
CA HIS A 62 -3.54 9.84 5.91
C HIS A 62 -4.58 9.36 6.95
N CYS A 63 -4.10 8.73 8.01
CA CYS A 63 -4.94 8.23 9.09
C CYS A 63 -5.55 9.36 9.94
N LYS A 64 -6.83 9.21 10.26
CA LYS A 64 -7.59 10.06 11.18
C LYS A 64 -8.07 9.22 12.36
N CYS A 65 -8.19 9.87 13.51
CA CYS A 65 -8.72 9.27 14.73
C CYS A 65 -9.99 10.02 15.14
N ASP A 66 -11.08 9.27 15.33
CA ASP A 66 -12.34 9.77 15.87
C ASP A 66 -12.66 9.08 17.20
N ALA A 67 -13.29 9.79 18.14
CA ALA A 67 -13.75 9.19 19.38
C ALA A 67 -14.88 8.17 19.10
N ALA A 68 -14.78 6.97 19.67
CA ALA A 68 -15.74 5.89 19.45
C ALA A 68 -16.40 5.36 20.74
N GLY A 69 -16.09 5.96 21.89
CA GLY A 69 -16.64 5.59 23.18
C GLY A 69 -15.71 5.99 24.33
N SER A 70 -16.08 5.63 25.56
CA SER A 70 -15.18 5.78 26.70
C SER A 70 -13.97 4.88 26.51
N ASN A 71 -12.78 5.48 26.41
CA ASN A 71 -11.52 4.78 26.14
C ASN A 71 -11.49 3.97 24.83
N GLN A 72 -12.24 4.41 23.81
CA GLN A 72 -12.21 3.80 22.48
C GLN A 72 -12.12 4.85 21.39
N SER A 73 -11.48 4.46 20.30
CA SER A 73 -11.31 5.29 19.11
C SER A 73 -11.60 4.49 17.84
N LYS A 74 -11.93 5.22 16.78
CA LYS A 74 -12.07 4.71 15.43
C LYS A 74 -10.96 5.34 14.59
N CYS A 75 -10.11 4.50 14.04
CA CYS A 75 -9.07 4.90 13.11
C CYS A 75 -9.60 4.73 11.68
N THR A 76 -9.45 5.75 10.85
CA THR A 76 -9.78 5.72 9.42
C THR A 76 -8.58 6.17 8.61
N CYS A 77 -8.08 5.32 7.71
CA CYS A 77 -6.94 5.61 6.85
C CYS A 77 -7.33 5.45 5.37
N LEU A 78 -6.60 6.11 4.48
CA LEU A 78 -6.63 5.80 3.05
C LEU A 78 -5.73 4.57 2.81
N ILE A 79 -6.27 3.53 2.19
CA ILE A 79 -5.57 2.29 1.87
C ILE A 79 -5.71 1.96 0.39
N VAL A 80 -4.77 1.21 -0.16
CA VAL A 80 -4.83 0.72 -1.53
C VAL A 80 -6.02 -0.24 -1.71
N CYS A 81 -6.86 0.10 -2.67
CA CYS A 81 -7.91 -0.71 -3.27
C CYS A 81 -7.67 -0.74 -4.79
#